data_AF-A0A0P4WL93-F1
#
_entry.id   AF-A0A0P4WL93-F1
#
_cell.length_a   1.000
_cell.length_b   1.000
_cell.length_c   1.000
_cell.angle_alpha   90.00
_cell.angle_beta   90.00
_cell.angle_gamma   90.00
#
_symmetry.space_group_name_H-M   'P 1'
#
loop_
_entity.id
_entity.type
_entity.pdbx_description
1 polymer ?
#
loop_
_entity_poly.entity_id
_entity_poly.type
_entity_poly.pdbx_seq_one_letter_code
_entity_poly.pdbx_strand_id
1 'polypeptide(L)'
;MISSIIPGGLPTTFLQEVKVTVFTSDKCDTSYSILPKYKTSWPQGIGEETLCAGDLEGGKDACQGDSGGPLVTRNNIGRYVLAGIVSQGNGCGNKNFPGLYGNMYYPPYLAWVKKVAFTV
;
A
#
# COMPACT_ATOMS: atom_id res chain seq x y z
N MET A 1 6.61 -4.75 5.86
CA MET A 1 7.62 -5.83 5.72
C MET A 1 7.66 -6.20 4.26
N ILE A 2 8.85 -6.28 3.67
CA ILE A 2 9.04 -6.49 2.23
C ILE A 2 9.94 -7.73 2.06
N SER A 3 9.52 -8.67 1.23
CA SER A 3 10.19 -9.92 0.90
C SER A 3 10.95 -9.82 -0.43
N SER A 4 10.57 -8.87 -1.29
CA SER A 4 11.28 -8.47 -2.51
C SER A 4 10.98 -7.01 -2.86
N ILE A 5 12.01 -6.23 -3.19
CA ILE A 5 11.89 -4.79 -3.53
C ILE A 5 11.84 -4.58 -5.07
N ILE A 6 12.21 -5.59 -5.86
CA ILE A 6 12.46 -5.47 -7.30
C ILE A 6 11.50 -6.39 -8.08
N PRO A 7 10.86 -5.89 -9.16
CA PRO A 7 10.08 -6.74 -10.06
C PRO A 7 10.89 -7.91 -10.62
N GLY A 8 10.38 -9.13 -10.41
CA GLY A 8 11.03 -10.38 -10.85
C GLY A 8 12.16 -10.88 -9.94
N GLY A 9 12.45 -10.19 -8.84
CA GLY A 9 13.38 -10.68 -7.82
C GLY A 9 12.83 -11.90 -7.09
N LEU A 10 13.69 -12.89 -6.81
CA LEU A 10 13.31 -14.04 -5.99
C LEU A 10 12.98 -13.56 -4.56
N PRO A 11 11.99 -14.18 -3.89
CA PRO A 11 11.73 -13.94 -2.48
C PRO A 11 13.02 -14.17 -1.69
N THR A 12 13.34 -13.22 -0.81
CA THR A 12 14.52 -13.31 0.03
C THR A 12 14.21 -14.07 1.32
N THR A 13 15.18 -14.82 1.85
CA THR A 13 15.05 -15.47 3.17
C THR A 13 15.35 -14.52 4.33
N PHE A 14 15.81 -13.31 4.03
CA PHE A 14 16.13 -12.27 5.00
C PHE A 14 15.16 -11.11 4.82
N LEU A 15 14.57 -10.64 5.93
CA LEU A 15 13.63 -9.53 5.92
C LEU A 15 14.24 -8.27 5.27
N GLN A 16 13.51 -7.67 4.34
CA GLN A 16 13.90 -6.41 3.68
C GLN A 16 12.97 -5.26 4.08
N GLU A 17 13.45 -4.04 3.87
CA GLU A 17 12.68 -2.81 3.99
C GLU A 17 13.03 -1.83 2.87
N VAL A 18 12.07 -0.96 2.52
CA VAL A 18 12.31 0.15 1.60
C VAL A 18 11.55 1.39 2.07
N LYS A 19 12.19 2.54 1.92
CA LYS A 19 11.55 3.84 2.16
C LYS A 19 10.78 4.26 0.91
N VAL A 20 9.48 4.51 1.08
CA VAL A 20 8.56 4.92 0.02
C VAL A 20 7.87 6.24 0.35
N THR A 21 7.29 6.88 -0.66
CA THR A 21 6.44 8.06 -0.49
C THR A 21 4.98 7.63 -0.44
N VAL A 22 4.19 8.24 0.45
CA VAL A 22 2.75 8.01 0.56
C VAL A 22 1.99 9.10 -0.20
N PHE A 23 0.94 8.69 -0.91
CA PHE A 23 0.07 9.53 -1.73
C PHE A 23 -1.40 9.31 -1.35
N THR A 24 -2.25 10.26 -1.73
CA THR A 24 -3.72 10.15 -1.59
C THR A 24 -4.30 9.14 -2.58
N SER A 25 -5.51 8.66 -2.31
CA SER A 25 -6.28 7.76 -3.18
C SER A 25 -6.43 8.33 -4.60
N ASP A 26 -6.65 9.63 -4.74
CA ASP A 26 -6.84 10.28 -6.05
C ASP A 26 -5.63 10.11 -6.98
N LYS A 27 -4.42 10.05 -6.40
CA LYS A 27 -3.19 9.91 -7.18
C LYS A 27 -3.11 8.55 -7.84
N CYS A 28 -3.46 7.49 -7.12
CA CYS A 28 -3.51 6.15 -7.70
C CYS A 28 -4.76 5.93 -8.54
N ASP A 29 -5.91 6.51 -8.19
CA ASP A 29 -7.09 6.53 -9.05
C ASP A 29 -6.73 7.03 -10.46
N THR A 30 -6.08 8.20 -10.52
CA THR A 30 -5.57 8.79 -11.77
C THR A 30 -4.58 7.86 -12.47
N SER A 31 -3.63 7.29 -11.73
CA SER A 31 -2.57 6.47 -12.32
C SER A 31 -3.09 5.13 -12.88
N TYR A 32 -4.06 4.51 -12.20
CA TYR A 32 -4.63 3.23 -12.59
C TYR A 32 -5.76 3.38 -13.62
N SER A 33 -6.33 4.59 -13.77
CA SER A 33 -7.43 4.87 -14.72
C SER A 33 -7.14 4.51 -16.17
N ILE A 34 -5.86 4.50 -16.56
CA ILE A 34 -5.40 4.18 -17.92
C ILE A 34 -5.31 2.66 -18.18
N LEU A 35 -5.46 1.82 -17.15
CA LEU A 35 -5.34 0.38 -17.30
C LEU A 35 -6.62 -0.22 -17.93
N PRO A 36 -6.50 -1.19 -18.85
CA PRO A 36 -7.67 -1.78 -19.53
C PRO A 36 -8.72 -2.38 -18.57
N LYS A 37 -8.26 -2.91 -17.42
CA LYS A 37 -9.12 -3.53 -16.40
C LYS A 37 -9.59 -2.58 -15.30
N TYR A 38 -9.34 -1.28 -15.45
CA TYR A 38 -9.65 -0.31 -14.40
C TYR A 38 -11.13 -0.31 -14.04
N LYS A 39 -12.01 -0.14 -15.03
CA LYS A 39 -13.46 -0.07 -14.82
C LYS A 39 -14.08 -1.36 -14.29
N THR A 40 -13.47 -2.51 -14.54
CA THR A 40 -13.95 -3.79 -14.00
C THR A 40 -13.45 -4.04 -12.59
N SER A 41 -12.24 -3.57 -12.26
CA SER A 41 -11.62 -3.77 -10.94
C SER A 41 -12.09 -2.72 -9.92
N TRP A 42 -12.28 -1.48 -10.39
CA TRP A 42 -12.72 -0.32 -9.60
C TRP A 42 -13.86 0.40 -10.35
N PRO A 43 -15.07 -0.18 -10.39
CA PRO A 43 -16.20 0.41 -11.09
C PRO A 43 -16.59 1.80 -10.53
N GLN A 44 -16.31 2.02 -9.24
CA GLN A 44 -16.58 3.28 -8.53
C GLN A 44 -15.31 4.12 -8.28
N GLY A 45 -14.16 3.72 -8.84
CA GLY A 45 -12.86 4.33 -8.56
C GLY A 45 -12.15 3.73 -7.33
N ILE A 46 -10.91 4.16 -7.13
CA ILE A 46 -10.09 3.85 -5.94
C ILE A 46 -10.45 4.86 -4.86
N GLY A 47 -11.13 4.40 -3.81
CA GLY A 47 -11.65 5.26 -2.75
C GLY A 47 -10.67 5.51 -1.60
N GLU A 48 -11.14 6.27 -0.62
CA GLU A 48 -10.37 6.69 0.56
C GLU A 48 -10.00 5.53 1.50
N GLU A 49 -10.65 4.37 1.35
CA GLU A 49 -10.27 3.13 2.01
C GLU A 49 -8.90 2.62 1.54
N THR A 50 -8.40 3.15 0.43
CA THR A 50 -7.09 2.85 -0.14
C THR A 50 -6.14 4.04 0.04
N LEU A 51 -4.91 3.77 0.48
CA LEU A 51 -3.80 4.71 0.35
C LEU A 51 -2.77 4.14 -0.63
N CYS A 52 -1.93 5.00 -1.17
CA CYS A 52 -1.00 4.60 -2.22
C CYS A 52 0.42 4.92 -1.80
N ALA A 53 1.35 3.98 -2.02
CA ALA A 53 2.73 4.17 -1.62
C ALA A 53 3.71 3.53 -2.60
N GLY A 54 4.82 4.22 -2.85
CA GLY A 54 5.86 3.76 -3.76
C GLY A 54 6.80 4.89 -4.18
N ASP A 55 7.56 4.64 -5.24
CA ASP A 55 8.35 5.64 -5.94
C ASP A 55 7.75 5.85 -7.34
N LEU A 56 7.37 7.08 -7.69
CA LEU A 56 6.73 7.35 -8.98
C LEU A 56 7.70 7.20 -10.15
N GLU A 57 9.01 7.23 -9.90
CA GLU A 57 10.02 6.88 -10.91
C GLU A 57 10.22 5.36 -11.06
N GLY A 58 9.58 4.56 -10.20
CA GLY A 58 9.68 3.11 -10.18
C GLY A 58 10.81 2.57 -9.28
N GLY A 59 10.99 1.26 -9.28
CA GLY A 59 12.08 0.55 -8.61
C GLY A 59 11.95 0.37 -7.09
N LYS A 60 11.01 1.05 -6.41
CA LYS A 60 10.71 0.82 -4.99
C LYS A 60 9.23 0.59 -4.77
N ASP A 61 8.89 -0.59 -4.30
CA ASP A 61 7.51 -0.99 -4.04
C ASP A 61 7.47 -2.21 -3.13
N ALA A 62 6.27 -2.58 -2.67
CA ALA A 62 6.00 -3.92 -2.19
C ALA A 62 5.74 -4.84 -3.38
N CYS A 63 6.21 -6.09 -3.32
CA CYS A 63 6.06 -7.06 -4.41
C CYS A 63 5.24 -8.29 -3.96
N GLN A 64 5.18 -9.30 -4.83
CA GLN A 64 4.56 -10.58 -4.52
C GLN A 64 5.19 -11.21 -3.27
N GLY A 65 4.34 -11.67 -2.35
CA GLY A 65 4.75 -12.18 -1.03
C GLY A 65 4.61 -11.16 0.10
N ASP A 66 4.37 -9.88 -0.20
CA ASP A 66 4.30 -8.83 0.82
C ASP A 66 2.87 -8.52 1.28
N SER A 67 1.86 -9.09 0.62
CA SER A 67 0.45 -8.91 0.94
C SER A 67 0.17 -9.17 2.42
N GLY A 68 -0.54 -8.23 3.07
CA GLY A 68 -0.77 -8.22 4.51
C GLY A 68 0.35 -7.59 5.34
N GLY A 69 1.51 -7.31 4.72
CA GLY A 69 2.64 -6.67 5.37
C GLY A 69 2.37 -5.22 5.79
N PRO A 70 3.02 -4.72 6.85
CA PRO A 70 2.80 -3.37 7.34
C PRO A 70 3.59 -2.32 6.54
N LEU A 71 2.91 -1.23 6.20
CA LEU A 71 3.50 0.07 5.89
C LEU A 71 3.46 0.94 7.15
N VAL A 72 4.62 1.38 7.63
CA VAL A 72 4.74 2.16 8.86
C VAL A 72 5.24 3.58 8.59
N THR A 73 4.75 4.54 9.37
CA THR A 73 5.25 5.92 9.40
C THR A 73 5.61 6.33 10.82
N ARG A 74 6.35 7.43 10.99
CA ARG A 74 6.65 8.00 12.31
C ARG A 74 5.65 9.10 12.62
N ASN A 75 5.06 9.05 13.82
CA ASN A 75 4.22 10.14 14.31
C ASN A 75 5.07 11.31 14.87
N ASN A 76 4.39 12.36 15.34
CA ASN A 76 5.04 13.60 15.84
C ASN A 76 5.94 13.39 17.06
N ILE A 77 5.81 12.28 17.79
CA ILE A 77 6.66 11.90 18.93
C ILE A 77 7.70 10.83 18.56
N GLY A 78 7.88 10.56 17.27
CA GLY A 78 8.91 9.65 16.75
C GLY A 78 8.58 8.15 16.84
N ARG A 79 7.36 7.77 17.24
CA ARG A 79 6.94 6.36 17.30
C ARG A 79 6.46 5.88 15.93
N TYR A 80 6.80 4.64 15.59
CA TYR A 80 6.24 3.98 14.42
C TYR A 80 4.78 3.64 14.65
N VAL A 81 3.96 3.96 13.66
CA VAL A 81 2.52 3.66 13.61
C VAL A 81 2.19 3.01 12.28
N LEU A 82 1.23 2.09 12.29
CA LEU A 82 0.75 1.42 11.09
C LEU A 82 -0.06 2.42 10.26
N ALA A 83 0.45 2.79 9.09
CA ALA A 83 -0.23 3.69 8.16
C ALA A 83 -1.10 2.92 7.16
N GLY A 84 -0.61 1.77 6.70
CA GLY A 84 -1.33 0.95 5.73
C GLY A 84 -0.93 -0.52 5.75
N ILE A 85 -1.73 -1.34 5.06
CA ILE A 85 -1.50 -2.77 4.90
C ILE A 85 -1.37 -3.07 3.40
N VAL A 86 -0.28 -3.72 2.99
CA VAL A 86 -0.04 -4.08 1.59
C VAL A 86 -1.22 -4.91 1.08
N SER A 87 -1.85 -4.48 -0.01
CA SER A 87 -3.00 -5.17 -0.60
C SER A 87 -2.67 -5.69 -2.00
N GLN A 88 -2.48 -4.78 -2.96
CA GLN A 88 -2.37 -5.11 -4.37
C GLN A 88 -1.67 -4.01 -5.17
N GLY A 89 -1.41 -4.23 -6.44
CA GLY A 89 -0.79 -3.24 -7.32
C GLY A 89 -0.72 -3.71 -8.78
N ASN A 90 -0.36 -2.81 -9.69
CA ASN A 90 -0.08 -3.16 -11.08
C ASN A 90 1.38 -3.58 -11.25
N GLY A 91 1.68 -4.86 -11.03
CA GLY A 91 3.07 -5.33 -10.90
C GLY A 91 3.72 -4.76 -9.64
N CYS A 92 5.05 -4.65 -9.61
CA CYS A 92 5.74 -3.94 -8.55
C CYS A 92 6.90 -3.10 -9.10
N GLY A 93 7.14 -1.95 -8.48
CA GLY A 93 8.21 -1.02 -8.88
C GLY A 93 7.99 -0.39 -10.25
N ASN A 94 6.75 -0.38 -10.74
CA ASN A 94 6.42 0.18 -12.04
C ASN A 94 6.30 1.71 -11.96
N LYS A 95 6.96 2.39 -12.91
CA LYS A 95 6.90 3.85 -13.02
C LYS A 95 5.44 4.32 -13.09
N ASN A 96 5.11 5.35 -12.30
CA ASN A 96 3.76 5.91 -12.12
C ASN A 96 2.69 4.99 -11.52
N PHE A 97 2.98 3.73 -11.19
CA PHE A 97 2.01 2.80 -10.59
C PHE A 97 2.42 2.44 -9.16
N PRO A 98 2.16 3.31 -8.17
CA PRO A 98 2.43 2.98 -6.78
C PRO A 98 1.57 1.79 -6.32
N GLY A 99 2.04 1.04 -5.32
CA GLY A 99 1.27 -0.01 -4.68
C GLY A 99 0.04 0.54 -3.96
N LEU A 100 -1.00 -0.28 -3.87
CA LEU A 100 -2.27 0.01 -3.20
C LEU A 100 -2.30 -0.69 -1.83
N TYR A 101 -2.63 0.08 -0.81
CA TYR A 101 -2.62 -0.36 0.59
C TYR A 101 -3.97 -0.07 1.23
N GLY A 102 -4.44 -0.95 2.10
CA GLY A 102 -5.58 -0.64 2.96
C GLY A 102 -5.23 0.51 3.90
N ASN A 103 -6.02 1.58 3.88
CA ASN A 103 -5.73 2.81 4.62
C ASN A 103 -6.11 2.67 6.10
N MET A 104 -5.12 2.54 6.98
CA MET A 104 -5.40 2.37 8.41
C MET A 104 -5.90 3.64 9.10
N TYR A 105 -5.93 4.79 8.41
CA TYR A 105 -6.58 6.00 8.90
C TYR A 105 -8.04 6.11 8.44
N TYR A 106 -8.52 5.20 7.58
CA TYR A 106 -9.91 5.17 7.14
C TYR A 106 -10.84 4.88 8.33
N PRO A 107 -11.82 5.77 8.64
CA PRO A 107 -12.58 5.68 9.89
C PRO A 107 -13.29 4.34 10.13
N PRO A 108 -13.93 3.71 9.12
CA PRO A 108 -14.52 2.38 9.29
C PRO A 108 -13.53 1.29 9.70
N TYR A 109 -12.31 1.29 9.15
CA TYR A 109 -11.28 0.31 9.53
C TYR A 109 -10.78 0.55 10.96
N LEU A 110 -10.54 1.81 11.34
CA LEU A 110 -10.17 2.14 12.72
C LEU A 110 -11.27 1.76 13.72
N ALA A 111 -12.53 2.02 13.38
CA ALA A 111 -13.67 1.67 14.23
C ALA A 111 -13.76 0.15 14.40
N TRP A 112 -13.57 -0.61 13.32
CA TRP A 112 -13.55 -2.07 13.36
C TRP A 112 -12.40 -2.60 14.21
N VAL A 113 -11.17 -2.13 14.03
CA VAL A 113 -10.01 -2.56 14.84
C VAL A 113 -10.23 -2.24 16.32
N LYS A 114 -10.70 -1.02 16.64
CA LYS A 114 -11.01 -0.64 18.03
C LYS A 114 -12.04 -1.57 18.64
N LYS A 115 -13.11 -1.89 17.89
CA LYS A 115 -14.17 -2.80 18.33
C LYS A 115 -13.67 -4.23 18.53
N VAL A 116 -12.84 -4.77 17.64
CA VAL A 116 -12.44 -6.19 17.70
C VAL A 116 -11.26 -6.42 18.63
N ALA A 117 -10.24 -5.56 18.59
CA ALA A 117 -8.99 -5.78 19.30
C ALA A 117 -8.96 -5.20 20.72
N PHE A 118 -9.87 -4.28 21.06
CA PHE A 118 -9.84 -3.55 22.33
C PHE A 118 -11.16 -3.56 23.10
N THR A 119 -12.13 -4.36 22.69
CA THR A 119 -13.33 -4.62 23.50
C THR A 119 -13.05 -5.84 24.38
N VAL A 120 -12.55 -5.58 25.58
CA VAL A 120 -12.63 -6.47 26.75
C VAL A 120 -13.52 -5.82 27.79
#